data_AF-A0A345UX49-F1
#
_entry.id   AF-A0A345UX49-F1
#
_cell.length_a   1.000
_cell.length_b   1.000
_cell.length_c   1.000
_cell.angle_alpha   90.00
_cell.angle_beta   90.00
_cell.angle_gamma   90.00
#
_symmetry.space_group_name_H-M   'P 1'
#
loop_
_entity.id
_entity.type
_entity.pdbx_description
1 polymer ?
#
loop_
_entity_poly.entity_id
_entity_poly.type
_entity_poly.pdbx_seq_one_letter_code
_entity_poly.pdbx_strand_id
1 'polypeptide(L)'
;MNRFLLGIALLALSGGLVHAEGATTHSSLLLAQSPTGNSSNPYNSPIRRANPNSMQGTQPSAPPLRGPNTVPVPRPPTLENRGIGNGQPLRSVPSTPPTFIPNPPARDSGSNR
;
A
#
# COMPACT_ATOMS: atom_id res chain seq x y z
N MET A 1 -60.24 11.70 -50.35
CA MET A 1 -59.31 11.55 -49.22
C MET A 1 -58.47 10.27 -49.29
N ASN A 2 -58.86 9.24 -50.05
CA ASN A 2 -58.14 7.94 -50.08
C ASN A 2 -56.82 7.94 -50.89
N ARG A 3 -56.63 8.92 -51.77
CA ARG A 3 -55.44 9.04 -52.64
C ARG A 3 -54.20 9.54 -51.87
N PHE A 4 -54.42 10.34 -50.83
CA PHE A 4 -53.36 10.78 -49.92
C PHE A 4 -52.87 9.63 -49.03
N LEU A 5 -53.79 8.79 -48.54
CA LEU A 5 -53.45 7.60 -47.75
C LEU A 5 -52.62 6.59 -48.56
N LEU A 6 -52.94 6.44 -49.85
CA LEU A 6 -52.19 5.57 -50.77
C LEU A 6 -50.78 6.08 -51.05
N GLY A 7 -50.61 7.40 -51.17
CA GLY A 7 -49.29 8.05 -51.30
C GLY A 7 -48.42 7.88 -50.04
N ILE A 8 -49.02 8.02 -48.85
CA ILE A 8 -48.33 7.81 -47.57
C ILE A 8 -47.91 6.34 -47.41
N ALA A 9 -48.76 5.39 -47.80
CA ALA A 9 -48.44 3.97 -47.74
C ALA A 9 -47.28 3.59 -48.69
N LEU A 10 -47.25 4.15 -49.90
CA LEU A 10 -46.15 3.95 -50.84
C LEU A 10 -44.84 4.59 -50.36
N LEU A 11 -44.90 5.77 -49.73
CA LEU A 11 -43.74 6.44 -49.16
C LEU A 11 -43.16 5.69 -47.96
N ALA A 12 -44.02 5.14 -47.10
CA ALA A 12 -43.61 4.29 -45.98
C ALA A 12 -42.94 2.98 -46.45
N LEU A 13 -43.39 2.41 -47.57
CA LEU A 13 -42.83 1.17 -48.11
C LEU A 13 -41.49 1.37 -48.85
N SER A 14 -41.21 2.60 -49.31
CA SER A 14 -39.98 2.94 -50.05
C SER A 14 -38.84 3.50 -49.18
N GLY A 15 -39.10 3.83 -47.92
CA GLY A 15 -38.07 4.32 -46.97
C GLY A 15 -37.20 3.24 -46.30
N GLY A 16 -37.38 1.96 -46.65
CA GLY A 16 -36.84 0.82 -45.89
C GLY A 16 -35.46 0.27 -46.29
N LEU A 17 -34.72 0.91 -47.20
CA LEU A 17 -33.41 0.41 -47.65
C LEU A 17 -32.39 1.54 -47.76
N VAL A 18 -32.03 2.12 -46.61
CA VAL A 18 -30.88 3.01 -46.51
C VAL A 18 -30.02 2.52 -45.33
N HIS A 19 -28.98 1.76 -45.70
CA HIS A 19 -27.78 1.43 -44.93
C HIS A 19 -27.96 0.73 -43.57
N ALA A 20 -27.79 -0.60 -43.63
CA ALA A 20 -27.06 -1.31 -42.60
C ALA A 20 -25.65 -0.70 -42.47
N GLU A 21 -25.42 0.10 -41.43
CA GLU A 21 -24.20 0.15 -40.62
C GLU A 21 -24.36 1.31 -39.60
N GLY A 22 -24.98 1.01 -38.47
CA GLY A 22 -25.02 1.91 -37.32
C GLY A 22 -24.69 1.19 -36.02
N ALA A 23 -24.11 0.00 -36.11
CA ALA A 23 -23.69 -0.82 -34.98
C ALA A 23 -22.18 -0.69 -34.74
N THR A 24 -21.62 0.52 -34.87
CA THR A 24 -20.16 0.73 -34.73
C THR A 24 -19.78 2.05 -34.05
N THR A 25 -20.60 2.60 -33.14
CA THR A 25 -20.09 3.60 -32.19
C THR A 25 -20.69 3.46 -30.78
N HIS A 26 -21.02 2.23 -30.37
CA HIS A 26 -20.40 1.80 -29.13
C HIS A 26 -19.00 1.37 -29.51
N SER A 27 -18.11 2.34 -29.72
CA SER A 27 -16.77 2.18 -29.19
C SER A 27 -17.04 1.94 -27.71
N SER A 28 -17.28 0.67 -27.36
CA SER A 28 -16.81 0.12 -26.12
C SER A 28 -15.40 0.67 -26.07
N LEU A 29 -15.26 1.74 -25.29
CA LEU A 29 -14.01 2.04 -24.68
C LEU A 29 -13.69 0.72 -24.00
N LEU A 30 -12.96 -0.14 -24.72
CA LEU A 30 -12.18 -1.20 -24.14
C LEU A 30 -11.08 -0.45 -23.38
N LEU A 31 -11.48 0.37 -22.40
CA LEU A 31 -10.73 0.61 -21.19
C LEU A 31 -10.44 -0.81 -20.76
N ALA A 32 -9.18 -1.22 -20.94
CA ALA A 32 -8.69 -2.50 -20.53
C ALA A 32 -9.25 -2.76 -19.13
N GLN A 33 -10.29 -3.61 -19.03
CA GLN A 33 -10.87 -4.00 -17.77
C GLN A 33 -9.73 -4.70 -17.05
N SER A 34 -9.07 -3.98 -16.13
CA SER A 34 -8.08 -4.54 -15.23
C SER A 34 -8.78 -5.70 -14.54
N PRO A 35 -8.34 -6.96 -14.77
CA PRO A 35 -8.93 -8.08 -14.06
C PRO A 35 -8.86 -7.77 -12.57
N THR A 36 -9.91 -8.10 -11.82
CA THR A 36 -9.95 -8.02 -10.36
C THR A 36 -8.89 -8.91 -9.68
N GLY A 37 -8.08 -9.63 -10.47
CA GLY A 37 -6.91 -10.37 -10.04
C GLY A 37 -5.69 -9.47 -9.85
N ASN A 38 -5.32 -9.26 -8.59
CA ASN A 38 -4.04 -8.79 -8.07
C ASN A 38 -3.15 -8.00 -9.07
N SER A 39 -3.53 -6.74 -9.32
CA SER A 39 -2.80 -5.75 -10.15
C SER A 39 -1.39 -5.40 -9.63
N SER A 40 -0.94 -6.01 -8.52
CA SER A 40 0.36 -5.69 -7.92
C SER A 40 1.53 -6.46 -8.53
N ASN A 41 1.29 -7.52 -9.32
CA ASN A 41 2.36 -8.24 -10.00
C ASN A 41 2.82 -7.44 -11.25
N PRO A 42 4.04 -6.85 -11.25
CA PRO A 42 4.52 -6.05 -12.37
C PRO A 42 4.63 -6.86 -13.67
N TYR A 43 4.78 -8.18 -13.57
CA TYR A 43 4.94 -9.07 -14.71
C TYR A 43 3.61 -9.55 -15.31
N ASN A 44 2.46 -9.20 -14.71
CA ASN A 44 1.13 -9.59 -15.18
C ASN A 44 0.13 -8.42 -15.19
N SER A 45 0.56 -7.24 -15.64
CA SER A 45 -0.30 -6.06 -15.79
C SER A 45 -1.07 -6.08 -17.13
N PRO A 46 -2.23 -5.39 -17.24
CA PRO A 46 -2.95 -5.25 -18.51
C PRO A 46 -2.09 -4.71 -19.65
N ILE A 47 -1.22 -3.73 -19.34
CA ILE A 47 -0.31 -3.10 -20.29
C ILE A 47 0.70 -4.14 -20.84
N ARG A 48 1.23 -5.02 -19.98
CA ARG A 48 2.20 -6.05 -20.37
C ARG A 48 1.56 -7.22 -21.14
N ARG A 49 0.29 -7.53 -20.88
CA ARG A 49 -0.46 -8.52 -21.69
C ARG A 49 -0.76 -8.01 -23.09
N ALA A 50 -1.11 -6.73 -23.22
CA ALA A 50 -1.34 -6.09 -24.52
C ALA A 50 -0.05 -5.96 -25.33
N ASN A 51 1.08 -5.69 -24.65
CA ASN A 51 2.39 -5.62 -25.27
C ASN A 51 3.47 -6.22 -24.33
N PRO A 52 3.93 -7.46 -24.58
CA PRO A 52 4.96 -8.12 -23.77
C PRO A 52 6.29 -7.36 -23.67
N ASN A 53 6.59 -6.49 -24.64
CA ASN A 53 7.79 -5.66 -24.65
C ASN A 53 7.62 -4.33 -23.89
N SER A 54 6.41 -3.98 -23.43
CA SER A 54 6.18 -2.77 -22.64
C SER A 54 6.82 -2.89 -21.25
N MET A 55 7.64 -1.89 -20.90
CA MET A 55 8.25 -1.75 -19.57
C MET A 55 7.48 -0.78 -18.66
N GLN A 56 6.37 -0.22 -19.14
CA GLN A 56 5.58 0.73 -18.38
C GLN A 56 5.01 0.03 -17.13
N GLY A 57 5.31 0.59 -15.96
CA GLY A 57 4.89 0.04 -14.66
C GLY A 57 5.67 -1.19 -14.19
N THR A 58 6.68 -1.65 -14.93
CA THR A 58 7.60 -2.72 -14.46
C THR A 58 8.92 -2.19 -13.94
N GLN A 59 9.27 -0.95 -14.29
CA GLN A 59 10.49 -0.32 -13.79
C GLN A 59 10.26 0.27 -12.39
N PRO A 60 11.24 0.12 -11.47
CA PRO A 60 11.23 0.85 -10.22
C PRO A 60 11.09 2.36 -10.45
N SER A 61 10.24 3.03 -9.67
CA SER A 61 10.09 4.49 -9.72
C SER A 61 11.33 5.22 -9.20
N ALA A 62 12.10 4.56 -8.33
CA ALA A 62 13.36 5.11 -7.82
C ALA A 62 14.51 4.83 -8.80
N PRO A 63 15.28 5.86 -9.19
CA PRO A 63 16.48 5.66 -9.98
C PRO A 63 17.49 4.79 -9.20
N PRO A 64 18.28 3.95 -9.89
CA PRO A 64 19.37 3.23 -9.24
C PRO A 64 20.30 4.23 -8.55
N LEU A 65 20.63 4.02 -7.27
CA LEU A 65 21.64 4.84 -6.60
C LEU A 65 22.97 4.65 -7.32
N ARG A 66 23.40 5.67 -8.07
CA ARG A 66 24.70 5.70 -8.76
C ARG A 66 25.67 6.54 -7.93
N GLY A 67 26.38 5.89 -7.01
CA GLY A 67 27.45 6.52 -6.23
C GLY A 67 27.62 5.91 -4.83
N PRO A 68 28.69 6.31 -4.12
CA PRO A 68 28.84 5.98 -2.71
C PRO A 68 27.65 6.55 -1.94
N ASN A 69 26.96 5.69 -1.18
CA ASN A 69 25.79 6.10 -0.42
C ASN A 69 26.19 7.10 0.68
N THR A 70 25.57 8.28 0.70
CA THR A 70 25.76 9.27 1.78
C THR A 70 24.97 8.94 3.04
N VAL A 71 24.09 7.93 2.97
CA VAL A 71 23.36 7.45 4.15
C VAL A 71 24.35 6.74 5.08
N PRO A 72 24.40 7.10 6.37
CA PRO A 72 25.21 6.40 7.34
C PRO A 72 24.90 4.90 7.34
N VAL A 73 25.93 4.07 7.32
CA VAL A 73 25.76 2.62 7.47
C VAL A 73 25.08 2.36 8.81
N PRO A 74 23.90 1.70 8.85
CA PRO A 74 23.26 1.34 10.10
C PRO A 74 24.24 0.48 10.93
N ARG A 75 24.52 0.92 12.16
CA ARG A 75 25.39 0.14 13.04
C ARG A 75 24.68 -1.17 13.40
N PRO A 76 25.39 -2.30 13.39
CA PRO A 76 24.81 -3.57 13.80
C PRO A 76 24.30 -3.47 15.25
N PRO A 77 23.22 -4.19 15.59
CA PRO A 77 22.75 -4.26 16.96
C PRO A 77 23.82 -4.96 17.81
N THR A 78 24.42 -4.21 18.74
CA THR A 78 25.34 -4.75 19.75
C THR A 78 24.76 -4.55 21.14
N LEU A 79 25.42 -5.13 22.15
CA LEU A 79 25.02 -5.00 23.54
C LEU A 79 25.17 -3.54 24.02
N GLU A 80 26.29 -2.92 23.71
CA GLU A 80 26.59 -1.52 24.02
C GLU A 80 25.66 -0.52 23.32
N ASN A 81 25.21 -0.82 22.10
CA ASN A 81 24.23 0.00 21.38
C ASN A 81 22.77 -0.32 21.77
N ARG A 82 22.54 -1.27 22.69
CA ARG A 82 21.20 -1.79 23.08
C ARG A 82 20.35 -2.32 21.91
N GLY A 83 20.98 -2.60 20.77
CA GLY A 83 20.28 -3.21 19.64
C GLY A 83 19.95 -4.68 19.88
N ILE A 84 20.73 -5.32 20.75
CA ILE A 84 20.42 -6.63 21.32
C ILE A 84 19.71 -6.37 22.64
N GLY A 85 18.43 -6.76 22.76
CA GLY A 85 17.54 -6.47 23.90
C GLY A 85 17.95 -7.04 25.27
N ASN A 86 19.21 -7.47 25.42
CA ASN A 86 19.79 -8.00 26.66
C ASN A 86 20.59 -6.94 27.43
N GLY A 87 20.58 -5.67 26.98
CA GLY A 87 21.26 -4.57 27.67
C GLY A 87 20.64 -4.31 29.05
N GLN A 88 21.48 -4.18 30.07
CA GLN A 88 21.03 -3.74 31.40
C GLN A 88 20.41 -2.34 31.28
N PRO A 89 19.31 -2.04 32.00
CA PRO A 89 18.86 -0.66 32.15
C PRO A 89 20.03 0.18 32.65
N LEU A 90 20.27 1.34 32.04
CA LEU A 90 21.13 2.37 32.63
C LEU A 90 20.44 2.81 33.93
N ARG A 91 20.64 2.04 34.99
CA ARG A 91 20.18 2.38 36.32
C ARG A 91 20.91 3.65 36.66
N SER A 92 20.19 4.77 36.67
CA SER A 92 20.67 6.00 37.30
C SER A 92 21.04 5.60 38.72
N VAL A 93 22.34 5.51 39.01
CA VAL A 93 22.80 5.37 40.38
C VAL A 93 22.25 6.59 41.10
N PRO A 94 21.45 6.42 42.17
CA PRO A 94 20.98 7.57 42.94
C PRO A 94 22.19 8.41 43.34
N SER A 95 22.17 9.71 43.06
CA SER A 95 23.28 10.62 43.40
C SER A 95 23.54 10.68 44.91
N THR A 96 22.62 10.18 45.73
CA THR A 96 22.66 10.20 47.18
C THR A 96 22.90 8.80 47.74
N PRO A 97 23.88 8.64 48.65
CA PRO A 97 24.04 7.40 49.42
C PRO A 97 22.75 7.05 50.19
N PRO A 98 22.44 5.76 50.37
CA PRO A 98 21.32 5.35 51.19
C PRO A 98 21.55 5.78 52.65
N THR A 99 20.55 6.44 53.25
CA THR A 99 20.58 6.77 54.68
C THR A 99 20.45 5.49 55.51
N PHE A 100 21.49 5.17 56.28
CA PHE A 100 21.45 4.04 57.21
C PHE A 100 20.69 4.45 58.48
N ILE A 101 19.54 3.82 58.73
CA ILE A 101 18.80 4.02 59.99
C ILE A 101 19.35 2.98 60.99
N PRO A 102 19.88 3.40 62.16
CA PRO A 102 20.36 2.46 63.16
C PRO A 102 19.21 1.62 63.72
N ASN A 103 19.50 0.35 64.04
CA ASN A 103 18.52 -0.53 64.66
C ASN A 103 18.04 0.07 66.00
N PRO A 104 16.74 -0.01 66.30
CA PRO A 104 16.22 0.46 67.58
C PRO A 104 16.86 -0.32 68.74
N PRO A 105 16.96 0.28 69.94
CA PRO A 105 17.49 -0.39 71.11
C PRO A 105 16.67 -1.65 71.44
N ALA A 106 17.35 -2.66 71.99
CA ALA A 106 16.68 -3.89 72.44
C ALA A 106 15.62 -3.55 73.49
N ARG A 107 14.44 -4.16 73.36
CA ARG A 107 13.38 -4.03 74.36
C ARG A 107 13.86 -4.63 75.67
N ASP A 108 13.71 -3.87 76.74
CA ASP A 108 13.93 -4.25 78.12
C ASP A 108 13.15 -5.53 78.44
N SER A 109 13.88 -6.58 78.82
CA SER A 109 13.32 -7.82 79.36
C SER A 109 12.89 -7.55 80.80
N GLY A 110 11.78 -6.82 80.96
CA GLY A 110 11.14 -6.58 82.24
C GLY A 110 10.69 -7.89 82.88
N SER A 111 11.60 -8.52 83.64
CA SER A 111 11.24 -9.54 84.63
C SER A 111 10.55 -8.81 85.78
N ASN A 112 9.22 -8.65 85.66
CA ASN A 112 8.39 -8.32 86.81
C ASN A 112 8.46 -9.50 87.80
N ARG A 113 9.11 -9.27 88.95
CA ARG A 113 9.00 -10.12 90.14
C ARG A 113 7.87 -9.61 91.02
#